data_AF-A0A2S8F5T6-F1
#
_entry.id   AF-A0A2S8F5T6-F1
#
_cell.length_a   1.000
_cell.length_b   1.000
_cell.length_c   1.000
_cell.angle_alpha   90.00
_cell.angle_beta   90.00
_cell.angle_gamma   90.00
#
_symmetry.space_group_name_H-M   'P 1'
#
loop_
_entity.id
_entity.type
_entity.pdbx_description
1 polymer ?
#
loop_
_entity_poly.entity_id
_entity_poly.type
_entity_poly.pdbx_seq_one_letter_code
_entity_poly.pdbx_strand_id
1 'polypeptide(L)'
;MFIAKVTGSVISTQKVDTMVGHKLLVVEPYRLESKDRQSLVTTGRTFVAVDMLGSGVGDFVLITQGSSARLTPETKSLPIDCVVIGIVDRAQVESFCVYDRNEDTDKPQAKAQPAPAPKPQPKSEPKPAPTPEPTPTKDEPTEEESES
;
A
#
# COMPACT_ATOMS: atom_id res chain seq x y z
N MET A 1 10.96 -10.91 -4.23
CA MET A 1 11.55 -9.60 -4.58
C MET A 1 10.58 -8.85 -5.47
N PHE A 2 10.61 -7.52 -5.47
CA PHE A 2 9.82 -6.68 -6.36
C PHE A 2 10.71 -5.68 -7.07
N ILE A 3 10.39 -5.36 -8.33
CA ILE A 3 10.85 -4.11 -8.93
C ILE A 3 10.01 -3.00 -8.30
N ALA A 4 10.66 -1.96 -7.78
CA ALA A 4 10.01 -0.82 -7.16
C ALA A 4 10.63 0.48 -7.64
N LYS A 5 9.87 1.57 -7.66
CA LYS A 5 10.39 2.90 -7.92
C LYS A 5 10.60 3.63 -6.60
N VAL A 6 11.74 4.29 -6.44
CA VAL A 6 11.97 5.20 -5.31
C VAL A 6 11.16 6.46 -5.54
N THR A 7 10.24 6.76 -4.64
CA THR A 7 9.33 7.92 -4.74
C THR A 7 9.66 9.01 -3.72
N GLY A 8 10.50 8.72 -2.74
CA GLY A 8 10.90 9.69 -1.72
C GLY A 8 11.78 9.08 -0.63
N SER A 9 11.86 9.76 0.51
CA SER A 9 12.62 9.32 1.68
C SER A 9 11.86 9.60 2.97
N VAL A 10 12.14 8.83 4.02
CA VAL A 10 11.59 9.03 5.37
C VAL A 10 12.70 9.48 6.32
N ILE A 11 12.41 10.47 7.16
CA ILE A 11 13.31 10.90 8.24
C ILE A 11 12.65 10.53 9.56
N SER A 12 13.41 9.82 10.40
CA SER A 12 13.04 9.56 11.80
C SER A 12 14.21 9.91 12.70
N THR A 13 14.01 10.83 13.64
CA THR A 13 14.99 11.23 14.66
C THR A 13 14.89 10.41 15.94
N GLN A 14 13.73 9.80 16.20
CA GLN A 14 13.49 8.89 17.32
C GLN A 14 13.34 7.46 16.80
N LYS A 15 14.38 6.65 16.95
CA LYS A 15 14.47 5.26 16.46
C LYS A 15 15.51 4.49 17.26
N VAL A 16 15.49 3.18 17.18
CA VAL A 16 16.50 2.33 17.83
C VAL A 16 17.90 2.60 17.28
N ASP A 17 18.91 2.48 18.14
CA ASP A 17 20.30 2.84 17.81
C ASP A 17 20.85 2.11 16.60
N THR A 18 20.45 0.85 16.42
CA THR A 18 20.87 0.04 15.25
C THR A 18 20.40 0.62 13.92
N MET A 19 19.38 1.48 13.90
CA MET A 19 18.87 2.13 12.69
C MET A 19 19.50 3.52 12.43
N VAL A 20 20.41 3.99 13.29
CA VAL A 20 21.13 5.25 13.10
C VAL A 20 22.11 5.11 11.93
N GLY A 21 22.17 6.13 11.06
CA GLY A 21 23.05 6.14 9.89
C GLY A 21 22.48 5.44 8.64
N HIS A 22 21.34 4.76 8.75
CA HIS A 22 20.71 4.10 7.60
C HIS A 22 19.76 5.01 6.84
N LYS A 23 19.87 5.00 5.51
CA LYS A 23 19.02 5.74 4.59
C LYS A 23 17.70 5.00 4.39
N LEU A 24 16.59 5.70 4.61
CA LEU A 24 15.23 5.17 4.48
C LEU A 24 14.55 5.76 3.25
N LEU A 25 14.20 4.90 2.29
CA LEU A 25 13.54 5.27 1.06
C LEU A 25 12.06 4.87 1.10
N VAL A 26 11.20 5.76 0.58
CA VAL A 26 9.83 5.40 0.23
C VAL A 26 9.88 4.78 -1.16
N VAL A 27 9.39 3.55 -1.28
CA VAL A 27 9.39 2.79 -2.53
C VAL A 27 8.00 2.25 -2.85
N GLU A 28 7.67 2.26 -4.13
CA GLU A 28 6.40 1.77 -4.65
C GLU A 28 6.69 0.58 -5.59
N PRO A 29 6.22 -0.64 -5.30
CA PRO A 29 6.41 -1.79 -6.17
C PRO A 29 5.58 -1.67 -7.45
N TYR A 30 6.17 -2.15 -8.53
CA TYR A 30 5.58 -2.23 -9.85
C TYR A 30 5.34 -3.69 -10.23
N ARG A 31 4.31 -3.89 -11.04
CA ARG A 31 3.96 -5.13 -11.70
C ARG A 31 3.85 -4.88 -13.20
N LEU A 32 3.70 -5.93 -13.98
CA LEU A 32 3.32 -5.78 -15.38
C LEU A 32 1.86 -5.34 -15.48
N GLU A 33 1.57 -4.49 -16.47
CA GLU A 33 0.20 -4.23 -16.89
C GLU A 33 -0.47 -5.55 -17.29
N SER A 34 -1.71 -5.75 -16.87
CA SER A 34 -2.39 -7.04 -16.99
C SER A 34 -2.78 -7.37 -18.42
N LYS A 35 -3.02 -6.35 -19.26
CA LYS A 35 -3.59 -6.52 -20.60
C LYS A 35 -2.55 -6.91 -21.64
N ASP A 36 -1.50 -6.10 -21.80
CA ASP A 36 -0.48 -6.30 -22.83
C ASP A 36 0.86 -6.77 -22.25
N ARG A 37 1.10 -6.59 -20.95
CA ARG A 37 2.35 -6.92 -20.26
C ARG A 37 3.58 -6.23 -20.86
N GLN A 38 3.39 -5.09 -21.53
CA GLN A 38 4.46 -4.34 -22.21
C GLN A 38 4.99 -3.16 -21.39
N SER A 39 4.34 -2.81 -20.29
CA SER A 39 4.77 -1.75 -19.40
C SER A 39 4.67 -2.15 -17.93
N LEU A 40 5.48 -1.47 -17.12
CA LEU A 40 5.36 -1.53 -15.66
C LEU A 40 4.28 -0.55 -15.19
N VAL A 41 3.41 -1.02 -14.29
CA VAL A 41 2.42 -0.20 -13.60
C VAL A 41 2.51 -0.43 -12.10
N THR A 42 2.17 0.61 -11.34
CA THR A 42 2.21 0.52 -9.87
C THR A 42 1.25 -0.54 -9.33
N THR A 43 1.63 -1.16 -8.23
CA THR A 43 0.76 -2.01 -7.39
C THR A 43 -0.15 -1.20 -6.46
N GLY A 44 0.08 0.11 -6.31
CA GLY A 44 -0.59 0.99 -5.35
C GLY A 44 -0.17 0.77 -3.90
N ARG A 45 0.86 -0.04 -3.64
CA ARG A 45 1.42 -0.29 -2.31
C ARG A 45 2.64 0.59 -2.09
N THR A 46 2.87 0.94 -0.83
CA THR A 46 4.05 1.72 -0.42
C THR A 46 4.80 0.97 0.66
N PHE A 47 6.12 0.92 0.53
CA PHE A 47 7.03 0.36 1.53
C PHE A 47 8.09 1.38 1.92
N VAL A 48 8.66 1.20 3.11
CA VAL A 48 9.89 1.88 3.52
C VAL A 48 11.02 0.87 3.42
N ALA A 49 12.01 1.14 2.58
CA ALA A 49 13.16 0.27 2.38
C ALA A 49 14.42 0.93 2.93
N VAL A 50 15.31 0.13 3.54
CA VAL A 50 16.68 0.57 3.77
C VAL A 50 17.47 0.52 2.46
N ASP A 51 18.22 1.57 2.16
CA ASP A 51 19.10 1.65 1.00
C ASP A 51 20.57 1.56 1.41
N MET A 52 21.26 0.56 0.85
CA MET A 52 22.70 0.36 1.02
C MET A 52 23.49 0.67 -0.26
N LEU A 53 22.81 1.02 -1.35
CA LEU A 53 23.42 1.13 -2.68
C LEU A 53 23.48 2.57 -3.20
N GLY A 54 22.80 3.52 -2.55
CA GLY A 54 22.84 4.93 -2.92
C GLY A 54 21.78 5.35 -3.94
N SER A 55 20.63 4.66 -3.96
CA SER A 55 19.53 4.91 -4.90
C SER A 55 18.85 6.27 -4.67
N GLY A 56 18.54 7.01 -5.72
CA GLY A 56 17.86 8.30 -5.70
C GLY A 56 16.36 8.21 -6.00
N VAL A 57 15.63 9.31 -5.76
CA VAL A 57 14.22 9.42 -6.20
C VAL A 57 14.17 9.32 -7.72
N GLY A 58 13.27 8.48 -8.23
CA GLY A 58 13.15 8.19 -9.65
C GLY A 58 13.77 6.86 -10.07
N ASP A 59 14.74 6.34 -9.32
CA ASP A 59 15.39 5.07 -9.63
C ASP A 59 14.39 3.91 -9.50
N PHE A 60 14.42 3.02 -10.49
CA PHE A 60 13.87 1.68 -10.30
C PHE A 60 14.91 0.81 -9.60
N VAL A 61 14.47 0.13 -8.55
CA VAL A 61 15.28 -0.69 -7.65
C VAL A 61 14.67 -2.07 -7.49
N LEU A 62 15.50 -3.04 -7.17
CA LEU A 62 15.08 -4.37 -6.74
C LEU A 62 15.02 -4.39 -5.21
N ILE A 63 13.84 -4.66 -4.66
CA ILE A 63 13.66 -4.80 -3.20
C ILE A 63 13.39 -6.26 -2.82
N THR A 64 13.86 -6.65 -1.64
CA THR A 64 13.44 -7.88 -0.97
C THR A 64 12.74 -7.56 0.33
N GLN A 65 11.85 -8.45 0.77
CA GLN A 65 11.03 -8.25 1.97
C GLN A 65 11.12 -9.44 2.93
N GLY A 66 10.68 -9.21 4.17
CA GLY A 66 10.66 -10.20 5.23
C GLY A 66 12.05 -10.48 5.80
N SER A 67 12.26 -11.69 6.32
CA SER A 67 13.54 -12.09 6.94
C SER A 67 14.73 -12.01 5.98
N SER A 68 14.50 -12.16 4.68
CA SER A 68 15.54 -12.03 3.65
C SER A 68 16.19 -10.66 3.60
N ALA A 69 15.53 -9.60 4.10
CA ALA A 69 16.12 -8.27 4.18
C ALA A 69 17.36 -8.21 5.09
N ARG A 70 17.52 -9.20 5.98
CA ARG A 70 18.63 -9.31 6.94
C ARG A 70 19.72 -10.30 6.52
N LEU A 71 19.73 -10.76 5.26
CA LEU A 71 20.70 -11.75 4.78
C LEU A 71 21.99 -11.14 4.20
N THR A 72 22.35 -9.93 4.64
CA THR A 72 23.64 -9.29 4.32
C THR A 72 24.42 -9.00 5.60
N PRO A 73 25.77 -8.93 5.55
CA PRO A 73 26.57 -8.51 6.69
C PRO A 73 26.12 -7.19 7.32
N GLU A 74 25.71 -6.23 6.48
CA GLU A 74 25.31 -4.88 6.85
C GLU A 74 23.91 -4.83 7.48
N THR A 75 23.03 -5.77 7.13
CA THR A 75 21.62 -5.77 7.58
C THR A 75 21.27 -6.82 8.62
N LYS A 76 22.17 -7.77 8.94
CA LYS A 76 21.85 -8.94 9.77
C LYS A 76 21.24 -8.62 11.14
N SER A 77 21.66 -7.52 11.74
CA SER A 77 21.22 -7.08 13.08
C SER A 77 20.18 -5.97 13.04
N LEU A 78 19.77 -5.52 11.86
CA LEU A 78 18.83 -4.42 11.71
C LEU A 78 17.39 -4.92 11.85
N PRO A 79 16.50 -4.23 12.56
CA PRO A 79 15.08 -4.61 12.67
C PRO A 79 14.30 -4.17 11.41
N ILE A 80 14.69 -4.70 10.26
CA ILE A 80 14.13 -4.33 8.96
C ILE A 80 13.43 -5.52 8.29
N ASP A 81 12.46 -5.20 7.47
CA ASP A 81 11.66 -6.14 6.68
C ASP A 81 11.63 -5.76 5.18
N CYS A 82 12.35 -4.71 4.76
CA CYS A 82 12.47 -4.28 3.38
C CYS A 82 13.81 -3.59 3.13
N VAL A 83 14.51 -3.99 2.07
CA VAL A 83 15.83 -3.44 1.71
C VAL A 83 16.00 -3.40 0.19
N VAL A 84 16.67 -2.35 -0.29
CA VAL A 84 17.14 -2.25 -1.66
C VAL A 84 18.37 -3.14 -1.84
N ILE A 85 18.26 -4.12 -2.74
CA ILE A 85 19.33 -5.09 -3.05
C ILE A 85 19.93 -4.91 -4.44
N GLY A 86 19.40 -3.99 -5.25
CA GLY A 86 19.93 -3.67 -6.57
C GLY A 86 19.28 -2.42 -7.16
N ILE A 87 20.00 -1.71 -8.01
CA ILE A 87 19.44 -0.67 -8.90
C ILE A 87 19.18 -1.33 -10.25
N VAL A 88 17.98 -1.14 -10.80
CA VAL A 88 17.60 -1.75 -12.07
C VAL A 88 18.15 -0.90 -13.21
N ASP A 89 18.93 -1.53 -14.09
CA ASP A 89 19.37 -0.91 -15.34
C ASP A 89 18.38 -1.17 -16.47
N ARG A 90 17.85 -2.40 -16.56
CA ARG A 90 16.93 -2.82 -17.62
C ARG A 90 16.03 -3.96 -17.16
N ALA A 91 14.80 -3.99 -17.63
CA ALA A 91 13.86 -5.10 -17.44
C ALA A 91 13.25 -5.51 -18.78
N GLN A 92 13.38 -6.80 -19.12
CA GLN A 92 12.87 -7.36 -20.35
C GLN A 92 11.88 -8.49 -20.04
N VAL A 93 10.73 -8.46 -20.70
CA VAL A 93 9.68 -9.45 -20.57
C VAL A 93 9.29 -9.90 -21.97
N GLU A 94 9.46 -11.20 -22.23
CA GLU A 94 9.31 -11.76 -23.58
C GLU A 94 10.19 -10.99 -24.58
N SER A 95 9.61 -10.42 -25.62
CA SER A 95 10.34 -9.62 -26.62
C SER A 95 10.35 -8.12 -26.30
N PHE A 96 9.75 -7.68 -25.19
CA PHE A 96 9.55 -6.27 -24.86
C PHE A 96 10.51 -5.79 -23.77
N CYS A 97 11.19 -4.68 -24.03
CA CYS A 97 11.91 -3.94 -22.99
C CYS A 97 10.89 -3.08 -22.23
N VAL A 98 10.56 -3.48 -21.00
CA VAL A 98 9.53 -2.80 -20.18
C VAL A 98 10.10 -1.66 -19.33
N TYR A 99 11.43 -1.59 -19.24
CA TYR A 99 12.18 -0.50 -18.60
C TYR A 99 13.64 -0.53 -19.05
N ASP A 100 14.21 0.64 -19.35
CA ASP A 100 15.65 0.85 -19.59
C ASP A 100 16.06 2.20 -18.99
N ARG A 101 16.95 2.19 -18.00
CA ARG A 101 17.38 3.38 -17.27
C ARG A 101 18.03 4.43 -18.19
N ASN A 102 18.68 3.98 -19.27
CA ASN A 102 19.40 4.89 -20.15
C ASN A 102 18.46 5.60 -21.14
N GLU A 103 17.36 4.96 -21.54
CA GLU A 103 16.38 5.60 -22.44
C GLU A 103 15.47 6.60 -21.73
N ASP A 104 15.23 6.43 -20.42
CA ASP A 104 14.40 7.34 -19.62
C ASP A 104 15.06 8.69 -19.33
N THR A 105 16.38 8.81 -19.52
CA THR A 105 17.09 10.10 -19.35
C THR A 105 16.78 11.13 -20.45
N ASP A 106 16.21 10.69 -21.58
CA ASP A 106 15.94 11.53 -22.76
C ASP A 106 14.45 11.86 -22.98
N LYS A 107 13.52 11.37 -22.14
CA LYS A 107 12.09 11.68 -22.25
C LYS A 107 11.67 12.78 -21.26
N PRO A 108 11.06 13.90 -21.72
CA PRO A 108 10.43 14.86 -20.83
C PRO A 108 9.37 14.15 -19.99
N GLN A 109 9.48 14.23 -18.66
CA GLN A 109 8.46 13.71 -17.75
C GLN A 109 7.10 14.34 -18.09
N ALA A 110 6.22 13.56 -18.72
CA ALA A 110 4.82 13.91 -18.84
C ALA A 110 4.25 14.01 -17.43
N LYS A 111 3.88 15.22 -17.01
CA LYS A 111 3.21 15.48 -15.72
C LYS A 111 2.10 14.46 -15.54
N ALA A 112 2.17 13.66 -14.48
CA ALA A 112 1.07 12.80 -14.06
C ALA A 112 -0.19 13.67 -13.97
N GLN A 113 -1.16 13.43 -14.85
CA GLN A 113 -2.48 14.01 -14.71
C GLN A 113 -3.05 13.52 -13.38
N PRO A 114 -3.54 14.42 -12.50
CA PRO A 114 -4.21 13.99 -11.28
C PRO A 114 -5.35 13.05 -11.65
N ALA A 115 -5.46 11.92 -10.93
CA ALA A 115 -6.60 11.03 -11.08
C ALA A 115 -7.91 11.83 -10.97
N PRO A 116 -8.91 11.60 -11.84
CA PRO A 116 -10.17 12.30 -11.77
C PRO A 116 -10.81 12.05 -10.40
N ALA A 117 -11.25 13.13 -9.74
CA ALA A 117 -11.89 13.06 -8.44
C ALA A 117 -13.07 12.06 -8.45
N PRO A 118 -13.23 11.23 -7.41
CA PRO A 118 -14.34 10.29 -7.34
C PRO A 118 -15.66 11.08 -7.40
N LYS A 119 -16.54 10.71 -8.36
CA LYS A 119 -17.89 11.28 -8.45
C LYS A 119 -18.62 11.02 -7.13
N PRO A 120 -19.33 12.02 -6.57
CA PRO A 120 -20.09 11.83 -5.35
C PRO A 120 -21.13 10.72 -5.55
N GLN A 121 -21.07 9.68 -4.71
CA GLN A 121 -22.09 8.64 -4.65
C GLN A 121 -23.42 9.27 -4.17
N PRO A 122 -24.58 8.88 -4.72
CA PRO A 122 -25.88 9.30 -4.21
C PRO A 122 -26.01 8.87 -2.74
N LYS A 123 -26.41 9.79 -1.85
CA LYS A 123 -26.76 9.45 -0.46
C LYS A 123 -27.90 8.43 -0.51
N SER A 124 -27.69 7.27 0.11
CA SER A 124 -28.77 6.31 0.38
C SER A 124 -29.84 6.99 1.22
N GLU A 125 -31.10 6.95 0.76
CA GLU A 125 -32.25 7.41 1.56
C GLU A 125 -32.35 6.61 2.86
N PRO A 126 -32.73 7.25 4.00
CA PRO A 126 -32.92 6.54 5.25
C PRO A 126 -34.06 5.53 5.12
N LYS A 127 -33.79 4.27 5.49
CA LYS A 127 -34.81 3.22 5.61
C LYS A 127 -35.87 3.69 6.64
N PRO A 128 -37.18 3.58 6.35
CA PRO A 128 -38.23 3.95 7.30
C PRO A 128 -38.10 3.16 8.61
N ALA A 129 -38.33 3.84 9.74
CA ALA A 129 -38.34 3.24 11.06
C ALA A 129 -39.40 2.12 11.14
N PRO A 130 -39.14 1.02 11.87
CA PRO A 130 -40.15 -0.02 12.07
C PRO A 130 -41.31 0.52 12.92
N THR A 131 -42.53 0.26 12.47
CA THR A 131 -43.78 0.56 13.20
C THR A 131 -43.78 -0.19 14.55
N PRO A 132 -44.14 0.46 15.68
CA PRO A 132 -44.23 -0.23 16.96
C PRO A 132 -45.38 -1.25 16.95
N GLU A 133 -45.11 -2.47 17.43
CA GLU A 133 -46.13 -3.49 17.70
C GLU A 133 -47.12 -3.00 18.76
N PRO A 134 -48.42 -3.35 18.66
CA PRO A 134 -49.40 -2.98 19.68
C PRO A 134 -49.18 -3.76 20.97
N THR A 135 -49.05 -3.02 22.08
CA THR A 135 -48.97 -3.54 23.45
C THR A 135 -50.22 -4.36 23.80
N PRO A 136 -50.10 -5.57 24.37
CA PRO A 136 -51.26 -6.34 24.81
C PRO A 136 -51.97 -5.67 26.00
N THR A 137 -53.28 -5.49 25.86
CA THR A 137 -54.20 -5.01 26.90
C THR A 137 -54.20 -5.98 28.08
N LYS A 138 -54.03 -5.47 29.31
CA LYS A 138 -54.22 -6.25 30.53
C LYS A 138 -55.71 -6.44 30.77
N ASP A 139 -56.17 -7.68 30.81
CA ASP A 139 -57.51 -8.04 31.28
C ASP A 139 -57.67 -7.68 32.77
N GLU A 140 -58.79 -7.03 33.10
CA GLU A 140 -59.22 -6.73 34.46
C GLU A 140 -59.54 -8.02 35.24
N PRO A 141 -59.26 -8.09 36.56
CA PRO A 141 -59.72 -9.19 37.39
C PRO A 141 -61.16 -8.93 37.86
N THR A 142 -62.05 -9.88 37.56
CA THR A 142 -63.39 -9.97 38.15
C THR A 142 -63.28 -10.45 39.61
N GLU A 143 -63.93 -9.72 40.52
CA GLU A 143 -64.14 -10.12 41.92
C GLU A 143 -65.25 -11.18 42.05
N GLU A 144 -65.30 -11.83 43.23
CA GLU A 144 -66.35 -12.69 43.81
C GLU A 144 -66.45 -14.14 43.25
N GLU A 145 -66.60 -15.21 44.04
CA GLU A 145 -67.26 -15.38 45.35
C GLU A 145 -66.55 -16.41 46.26
N SER A 146 -66.78 -16.22 47.55
CA SER A 146 -66.71 -17.18 48.65
C SER A 146 -67.61 -18.40 48.47
N GLU A 147 -67.19 -19.59 48.92
CA GLU A 147 -67.90 -20.37 49.95
C GLU A 147 -67.18 -21.69 50.31
N SER A 148 -67.20 -21.97 51.63
CA SER A 148 -67.11 -23.24 52.38
C SER A 148 -65.95 -24.22 52.16
#